data_AF-A0A3B9RNS2-F1
#
_entry.id   AF-A0A3B9RNS2-F1
#
_cell.length_a   1.000
_cell.length_b   1.000
_cell.length_c   1.000
_cell.angle_alpha   90.00
_cell.angle_beta   90.00
_cell.angle_gamma   90.00
#
_symmetry.space_group_name_H-M   'P 1'
#
loop_
_entity.id
_entity.type
_entity.pdbx_description
1 polymer ?
#
loop_
_entity_poly.entity_id
_entity_poly.type
_entity_poly.pdbx_seq_one_letter_code
_entity_poly.pdbx_strand_id
1 'polypeptide(L)'
;MDWGITIGSVYFNSIDIIVFCLAIVGGIADTITGFADSFAHRAGFIVGFFLSLMFTKVLAEVLLASFGLAMFFSSLISFVLLFLAGYILMRVVGNLLETALNVTGLRAVNSLLGFIWGVLEVLVFSAFILYMLELQTAFDLSSTLDHSQFVLRLVRPLVPETVNWFTLTVNAANV
;
A
#
# COMPACT_ATOMS: atom_id res chain seq x y z
N MET A 1 -20.05 11.48 17.77
CA MET A 1 -19.57 11.33 19.16
C MET A 1 -18.06 11.42 19.09
N ASP A 2 -17.52 12.60 19.36
CA ASP A 2 -16.08 12.85 19.27
C ASP A 2 -15.43 12.43 20.57
N TRP A 3 -15.10 11.15 20.65
CA TRP A 3 -14.32 10.61 21.75
C TRP A 3 -12.85 10.57 21.35
N GLY A 4 -11.98 10.77 22.32
CA GLY A 4 -10.54 10.88 22.11
C GLY A 4 -9.80 10.91 23.44
N ILE A 5 -8.47 10.95 23.36
CA ILE A 5 -7.56 10.94 24.50
C ILE A 5 -6.61 12.13 24.36
N THR A 6 -6.48 12.92 25.43
CA THR A 6 -5.49 13.99 25.51
C THR A 6 -4.19 13.44 26.09
N ILE A 7 -3.08 13.59 25.36
CA ILE A 7 -1.73 13.23 25.83
C ILE A 7 -0.90 14.51 25.86
N GLY A 8 -0.55 14.99 27.05
CA GLY A 8 0.11 16.29 27.23
C GLY A 8 -0.80 17.43 26.78
N SER A 9 -0.38 18.17 25.75
CA SER A 9 -1.14 19.28 25.15
C SER A 9 -1.86 18.91 23.85
N VAL A 10 -1.74 17.67 23.38
CA VAL A 10 -2.28 17.22 22.10
C VAL A 10 -3.50 16.32 22.32
N TYR A 11 -4.60 16.64 21.64
CA TYR A 11 -5.81 15.81 21.61
C TYR A 11 -5.73 14.83 20.44
N PHE A 12 -5.84 13.53 20.73
CA PHE A 12 -5.95 12.47 19.75
C PHE A 12 -7.39 12.01 19.67
N ASN A 13 -7.99 12.07 18.50
CA ASN A 13 -9.38 11.66 18.33
C ASN A 13 -9.52 10.16 18.06
N SER A 14 -10.76 9.70 17.88
CA SER A 14 -11.08 8.32 17.56
C SER A 14 -10.35 7.80 16.31
N ILE A 15 -10.17 8.61 15.27
CA ILE A 15 -9.46 8.23 14.04
C ILE A 15 -7.98 7.98 14.33
N ASP A 16 -7.33 8.87 15.08
CA ASP A 16 -5.93 8.71 15.46
C ASP A 16 -5.71 7.41 16.24
N ILE A 17 -6.62 7.12 17.17
CA ILE A 17 -6.58 5.91 18.00
C ILE A 17 -6.79 4.65 17.13
N ILE A 18 -7.76 4.68 16.22
CA ILE A 18 -8.02 3.55 15.30
C ILE A 18 -6.79 3.28 14.43
N VAL A 19 -6.24 4.31 13.79
CA VAL A 19 -5.05 4.18 12.93
C VAL A 19 -3.87 3.66 13.74
N PHE A 20 -3.66 4.17 14.95
CA PHE A 20 -2.61 3.69 15.84
C PHE A 20 -2.79 2.21 16.20
N CYS A 21 -4.00 1.80 16.62
CA CYS A 21 -4.29 0.41 16.94
C CYS A 21 -4.07 -0.52 15.73
N LEU A 22 -4.56 -0.12 14.54
CA LEU A 22 -4.35 -0.88 13.31
C LEU A 22 -2.85 -0.98 12.97
N ALA A 23 -2.10 0.12 13.13
CA ALA A 23 -0.67 0.13 12.85
C ALA A 23 0.10 -0.82 13.78
N ILE A 24 -0.25 -0.86 15.07
CA ILE A 24 0.32 -1.83 16.01
C ILE A 24 -0.05 -3.26 15.62
N VAL A 25 -1.30 -3.53 15.24
CA VAL A 25 -1.73 -4.85 14.78
C VAL A 25 -0.96 -5.29 13.52
N GLY A 26 -0.80 -4.39 12.55
CA GLY A 26 0.00 -4.64 11.34
C GLY A 26 1.46 -4.92 11.66
N GLY A 27 2.06 -4.12 12.55
CA GLY A 27 3.41 -4.34 13.04
C GLY A 27 3.57 -5.71 13.70
N ILE A 28 2.65 -6.10 14.59
CA ILE A 28 2.69 -7.42 15.24
C ILE A 28 2.54 -8.55 14.21
N ALA A 29 1.62 -8.41 13.26
CA ALA A 29 1.43 -9.40 12.20
C ALA A 29 2.72 -9.60 11.39
N ASP A 30 3.38 -8.53 10.98
CA ASP A 30 4.63 -8.60 10.21
C ASP A 30 5.87 -8.91 11.06
N THR A 31 5.79 -8.78 12.39
CA THR A 31 6.82 -9.30 13.31
C THR A 31 6.87 -10.83 13.25
N ILE A 32 5.71 -11.47 13.12
CA ILE A 32 5.54 -12.92 13.03
C ILE A 32 5.95 -13.42 11.63
N THR A 33 5.54 -12.71 10.58
CA THR A 33 5.89 -13.03 9.19
C THR A 33 7.35 -12.74 8.85
N GLY A 34 7.90 -11.66 9.43
CA GLY A 34 9.25 -11.17 9.16
C GLY A 34 9.31 -10.22 7.95
N PHE A 35 10.27 -9.29 7.98
CA PHE A 35 10.45 -8.28 6.93
C PHE A 35 10.69 -8.88 5.55
N ALA A 36 11.59 -9.87 5.45
CA ALA A 36 12.01 -10.41 4.16
C ALA A 36 10.83 -10.99 3.36
N ASP A 37 9.99 -11.81 4.01
CA ASP A 37 8.80 -12.38 3.39
C ASP A 37 7.74 -11.31 3.12
N SER A 38 7.48 -10.44 4.10
CA SER A 38 6.45 -9.41 3.96
C SER A 38 6.77 -8.43 2.84
N PHE A 39 7.98 -7.88 2.80
CA PHE A 39 8.45 -6.99 1.75
C PHE A 39 8.41 -7.68 0.37
N ALA A 40 8.91 -8.90 0.26
CA ALA A 40 8.93 -9.64 -1.00
C ALA A 40 7.52 -9.92 -1.55
N HIS A 41 6.54 -10.17 -0.68
CA HIS A 41 5.16 -10.32 -1.08
C HIS A 41 4.63 -9.06 -1.78
N ARG A 42 4.74 -7.89 -1.13
CA ARG A 42 4.21 -6.63 -1.66
C ARG A 42 5.01 -6.13 -2.86
N ALA A 43 6.34 -6.19 -2.77
CA ALA A 43 7.23 -5.84 -3.87
C ALA A 43 7.01 -6.75 -5.09
N GLY A 44 6.64 -8.02 -4.89
CA GLY A 44 6.36 -8.96 -5.97
C GLY A 44 5.22 -8.50 -6.89
N PHE A 45 4.19 -7.86 -6.36
CA PHE A 45 3.12 -7.27 -7.18
C PHE A 45 3.66 -6.15 -8.07
N ILE A 46 4.46 -5.25 -7.49
CA ILE A 46 5.04 -4.11 -8.22
C ILE A 46 6.01 -4.61 -9.30
N VAL A 47 6.98 -5.45 -8.91
CA VAL A 47 7.98 -6.01 -9.82
C VAL A 47 7.32 -6.86 -10.91
N GLY A 48 6.37 -7.73 -10.54
CA GLY A 48 5.60 -8.53 -11.48
C GLY A 48 4.87 -7.66 -12.50
N PHE A 49 4.21 -6.59 -12.04
CA PHE A 49 3.49 -5.66 -12.91
C PHE A 49 4.42 -4.90 -13.87
N PHE A 50 5.55 -4.38 -13.39
CA PHE A 50 6.51 -3.70 -14.27
C PHE A 50 7.14 -4.68 -15.26
N LEU A 51 7.52 -5.88 -14.81
CA LEU A 51 8.11 -6.91 -15.66
C LEU A 51 7.13 -7.37 -16.74
N SER A 52 5.85 -7.56 -16.40
CA SER A 52 4.84 -7.88 -17.41
C SER A 52 4.65 -6.75 -18.41
N LEU A 53 4.55 -5.49 -17.96
CA LEU A 53 4.43 -4.35 -18.89
C LEU A 53 5.61 -4.25 -19.86
N MET A 54 6.83 -4.51 -19.41
CA MET A 54 8.03 -4.42 -20.25
C MET A 54 8.14 -5.55 -21.26
N PHE A 55 7.80 -6.79 -20.89
CA PHE A 55 8.10 -7.98 -21.70
C PHE A 55 6.88 -8.62 -22.37
N THR A 56 5.65 -8.12 -22.15
CA THR A 56 4.43 -8.71 -22.71
C THR A 56 4.51 -8.87 -24.23
N LYS A 57 5.02 -7.87 -24.95
CA LYS A 57 5.12 -7.93 -26.42
C LYS A 57 6.02 -9.09 -26.89
N VAL A 58 7.19 -9.24 -26.25
CA VAL A 58 8.17 -10.27 -26.62
C VAL A 58 7.57 -11.66 -26.45
N LEU A 59 6.93 -11.92 -25.31
CA LEU A 59 6.33 -13.23 -25.05
C LEU A 59 5.07 -13.47 -25.90
N ALA A 60 4.32 -12.41 -26.23
CA ALA A 60 3.10 -12.51 -27.03
C ALA A 60 3.40 -12.91 -28.48
N GLU A 61 4.49 -12.39 -29.06
CA GLU A 61 4.94 -12.77 -30.40
C GLU A 61 5.37 -14.24 -30.45
N VAL A 62 6.05 -14.74 -29.41
CA VAL A 62 6.42 -16.17 -29.28
C VAL A 62 5.17 -17.05 -29.19
N LEU A 63 4.18 -16.65 -28.39
CA LEU A 63 2.91 -17.37 -28.24
C LEU A 63 2.11 -17.39 -29.54
N LEU A 64 2.05 -16.26 -30.25
CA LEU A 64 1.38 -16.16 -31.54
C LEU A 64 2.03 -17.08 -32.57
N ALA A 65 3.36 -17.09 -32.65
CA ALA A 65 4.10 -17.95 -33.59
C ALA A 65 3.97 -19.44 -33.26
N SER A 66 3.93 -19.80 -31.97
CA SER A 66 3.95 -21.20 -31.53
C SER A 66 2.56 -21.86 -31.48
N PHE A 67 1.53 -21.09 -31.11
CA PHE A 67 0.17 -21.59 -30.90
C PHE A 67 -0.86 -21.03 -31.89
N GLY A 68 -0.49 -20.06 -32.74
CA GLY A 68 -1.42 -19.45 -33.71
C GLY A 68 -2.55 -18.66 -33.06
N LEU A 69 -2.39 -18.25 -31.80
CA LEU A 69 -3.40 -17.51 -31.05
C LEU A 69 -3.57 -16.09 -31.60
N ALA A 70 -4.78 -15.54 -31.51
CA ALA A 70 -5.02 -14.15 -31.85
C ALA A 70 -4.21 -13.22 -30.93
N MET A 71 -3.69 -12.11 -31.48
CA MET A 71 -2.77 -11.20 -30.80
C MET A 71 -3.29 -10.74 -29.42
N PHE A 72 -4.58 -10.46 -29.31
CA PHE A 72 -5.19 -10.06 -28.04
C PHE A 72 -5.02 -11.11 -26.93
N PHE A 73 -5.31 -12.38 -27.23
CA PHE A 73 -5.18 -13.46 -26.25
C PHE A 73 -3.71 -13.75 -25.93
N SER A 74 -2.83 -13.72 -26.94
CA SER A 74 -1.39 -13.86 -26.73
C SER A 74 -0.87 -12.79 -25.78
N SER A 75 -1.22 -11.52 -25.98
CA SER A 75 -0.82 -10.42 -25.09
C SER A 75 -1.36 -10.59 -23.67
N LEU A 76 -2.64 -10.95 -23.51
CA LEU A 76 -3.24 -11.13 -22.19
C LEU A 76 -2.55 -12.27 -21.42
N ILE A 77 -2.36 -13.42 -22.06
CA ILE A 77 -1.69 -14.59 -21.45
C ILE A 77 -0.24 -14.25 -21.11
N SER A 78 0.48 -13.58 -22.02
CA SER A 78 1.85 -13.16 -21.78
C SER A 78 1.97 -12.22 -20.58
N PHE A 79 1.07 -11.24 -20.46
CA PHE A 79 1.05 -10.34 -19.31
C PHE A 79 0.88 -11.12 -18.00
N VAL A 80 -0.10 -12.04 -17.95
CA VAL A 80 -0.38 -12.85 -16.75
C VAL A 80 0.81 -13.75 -16.39
N LEU A 81 1.39 -14.43 -17.37
CA LEU A 81 2.54 -15.31 -17.15
C LEU A 81 3.76 -14.55 -16.65
N LEU A 82 4.07 -13.40 -17.26
CA LEU A 82 5.19 -12.56 -16.84
C LEU A 82 4.96 -11.94 -15.47
N PHE A 83 3.73 -11.50 -15.18
CA PHE A 83 3.35 -10.98 -13.87
C PHE A 83 3.59 -12.03 -12.79
N LEU A 84 3.08 -13.25 -13.02
CA LEU A 84 3.23 -14.36 -12.09
C LEU A 84 4.70 -14.77 -11.95
N ALA A 85 5.47 -14.80 -13.05
CA ALA A 85 6.89 -15.09 -13.01
C ALA A 85 7.66 -14.05 -12.17
N GLY A 86 7.43 -12.76 -12.40
CA GLY A 86 8.07 -11.69 -11.61
C GLY A 86 7.68 -11.73 -10.13
N TYR A 87 6.40 -11.98 -9.84
CA TYR A 87 5.92 -12.18 -8.48
C TYR A 87 6.60 -13.37 -7.78
N ILE A 88 6.65 -14.53 -8.44
CA ILE A 88 7.31 -15.73 -7.91
C ILE A 88 8.81 -15.49 -7.69
N LEU A 89 9.48 -14.82 -8.64
CA LEU A 89 10.90 -14.47 -8.49
C LEU A 89 11.13 -13.63 -7.24
N MET A 90 10.28 -12.63 -6.97
CA MET A 90 10.40 -11.84 -5.76
C MET A 90 10.15 -12.67 -4.50
N ARG A 91 9.18 -13.59 -4.51
CA ARG A 91 8.96 -14.53 -3.40
C ARG A 91 10.18 -15.41 -3.12
N VAL A 92 10.87 -15.87 -4.16
CA VAL A 92 12.13 -16.61 -4.01
C VAL A 92 13.19 -15.74 -3.34
N VAL A 93 13.35 -14.48 -3.77
CA VAL A 93 14.28 -13.53 -3.15
C VAL A 93 13.96 -13.32 -1.66
N GLY A 94 12.67 -13.15 -1.32
CA GLY A 94 12.22 -13.04 0.08
C GLY A 94 12.61 -14.25 0.92
N ASN A 95 12.30 -15.46 0.44
CA ASN A 95 12.63 -16.70 1.14
C ASN A 95 14.14 -16.91 1.32
N LEU A 96 14.94 -16.54 0.30
CA LEU A 96 16.40 -16.60 0.38
C LEU A 96 16.94 -15.62 1.42
N LEU A 97 16.43 -14.39 1.44
CA LEU A 97 16.81 -13.37 2.42
C LEU A 97 16.42 -13.80 3.83
N GLU A 98 15.21 -14.34 4.01
CA GLU A 98 14.76 -14.88 5.29
C GLU A 98 15.67 -16.01 5.78
N THR A 99 16.01 -16.95 4.89
CA THR A 99 16.92 -18.06 5.20
C THR A 99 18.31 -17.53 5.60
N ALA A 100 18.85 -16.55 4.86
CA ALA A 100 20.14 -15.95 5.18
C ALA A 100 20.13 -15.25 6.55
N LEU A 101 19.07 -14.51 6.88
CA LEU A 101 18.92 -13.84 8.18
C LEU A 101 18.78 -14.87 9.32
N ASN A 102 18.09 -15.98 9.09
CA ASN A 102 17.94 -17.04 10.09
C ASN A 102 19.26 -17.79 10.34
N VAL A 103 20.00 -18.14 9.28
CA VAL A 103 21.30 -18.85 9.38
C VAL A 103 22.36 -18.00 10.07
N THR A 104 22.33 -16.68 9.86
CA THR A 104 23.27 -15.74 10.49
C THR A 104 22.90 -15.36 11.93
N GLY A 105 21.78 -15.87 12.46
CA GLY A 105 21.28 -15.53 13.79
C GLY A 105 20.58 -14.16 13.87
N LEU A 106 20.34 -13.49 12.75
CA LEU A 106 19.67 -12.19 12.64
C LEU A 106 18.13 -12.29 12.58
N ARG A 107 17.55 -13.40 13.08
CA ARG A 107 16.09 -13.58 13.12
C ARG A 107 15.37 -12.45 13.85
N ALA A 108 15.94 -11.97 14.96
CA ALA A 108 15.37 -10.84 15.72
C ALA A 108 15.36 -9.55 14.90
N VAL A 109 16.39 -9.32 14.07
CA VAL A 109 16.45 -8.16 13.17
C VAL A 109 15.39 -8.28 12.07
N ASN A 110 15.24 -9.46 11.45
CA ASN A 110 14.18 -9.70 10.46
C ASN A 110 12.78 -9.42 11.03
N SER A 111 12.55 -9.86 12.26
CA SER A 111 11.29 -9.68 12.97
C SER A 111 11.03 -8.21 13.35
N LEU A 112 12.05 -7.49 13.84
CA LEU A 112 11.96 -6.06 14.16
C LEU A 112 11.75 -5.19 12.92
N LEU A 113 12.45 -5.49 11.82
CA LEU A 113 12.20 -4.83 10.54
C LEU A 113 10.79 -5.15 10.03
N GLY A 114 10.28 -6.36 10.31
CA GLY A 114 8.91 -6.76 10.01
C GLY A 114 7.92 -5.88 10.74
N PHE A 115 8.12 -5.65 12.04
CA PHE A 115 7.31 -4.71 12.81
C PHE A 115 7.26 -3.31 12.17
N ILE A 116 8.42 -2.74 11.85
CA ILE A 116 8.52 -1.41 11.25
C ILE A 116 7.80 -1.38 9.89
N TRP A 117 7.99 -2.42 9.07
CA TRP A 117 7.34 -2.53 7.78
C TRP A 117 5.82 -2.61 7.89
N GLY A 118 5.30 -3.47 8.78
CA GLY A 118 3.85 -3.60 8.98
C GLY A 118 3.21 -2.33 9.54
N VAL A 119 3.89 -1.61 10.43
CA VAL A 119 3.45 -0.28 10.89
C VAL A 119 3.38 0.67 9.71
N LEU A 120 4.47 0.82 8.94
CA LEU A 120 4.51 1.73 7.80
C LEU A 120 3.46 1.40 6.75
N GLU A 121 3.27 0.11 6.46
CA GLU A 121 2.24 -0.37 5.53
C GLU A 121 0.86 0.10 5.95
N VAL A 122 0.46 -0.16 7.20
CA VAL A 122 -0.85 0.25 7.69
C VAL A 122 -1.00 1.76 7.73
N LEU A 123 0.05 2.53 8.08
CA LEU A 123 -0.02 3.99 8.05
C LEU A 123 -0.24 4.51 6.62
N VAL A 124 0.47 3.96 5.63
CA VAL A 124 0.31 4.34 4.22
C VAL A 124 -1.08 3.98 3.71
N PHE A 125 -1.56 2.76 3.98
CA PHE A 125 -2.92 2.35 3.60
C PHE A 125 -4.00 3.17 4.28
N SER A 126 -3.84 3.47 5.58
CA SER A 126 -4.78 4.31 6.32
C SER A 126 -4.80 5.73 5.77
N ALA A 127 -3.64 6.30 5.44
CA ALA A 127 -3.57 7.62 4.81
C ALA A 127 -4.28 7.65 3.45
N PHE A 128 -4.08 6.63 2.63
CA PHE A 128 -4.77 6.49 1.34
C PHE A 128 -6.29 6.38 1.50
N ILE A 129 -6.76 5.56 2.45
CA ILE A 129 -8.20 5.40 2.74
C ILE A 129 -8.80 6.72 3.24
N LEU A 130 -8.18 7.36 4.23
CA LEU A 130 -8.68 8.62 4.78
C LEU A 130 -8.71 9.74 3.73
N TYR A 131 -7.72 9.77 2.84
CA TYR A 131 -7.74 10.69 1.70
C TYR A 131 -8.92 10.42 0.75
N MET A 132 -9.18 9.16 0.39
CA MET A 132 -10.36 8.80 -0.42
C MET A 132 -11.67 9.16 0.29
N LEU A 133 -11.73 9.06 1.62
CA LEU A 133 -12.88 9.46 2.43
C LEU A 133 -13.07 10.99 2.50
N GLU A 134 -12.00 11.77 2.36
CA GLU A 134 -12.05 13.24 2.30
C GLU A 134 -12.49 13.75 0.91
N LEU A 135 -12.21 12.99 -0.16
CA LEU A 135 -12.61 13.33 -1.52
C LEU A 135 -14.09 13.09 -1.84
N GLN A 136 -14.76 12.20 -1.10
CA GLN A 136 -16.17 11.90 -1.36
C GLN A 136 -17.09 12.97 -0.76
N THR A 137 -18.22 13.26 -1.42
CA THR A 137 -19.23 14.24 -0.99
C THR A 137 -20.50 13.61 -0.41
N ALA A 138 -20.57 12.28 -0.35
CA ALA A 138 -21.74 11.53 0.10
C ALA A 138 -21.93 11.56 1.62
N PHE A 139 -20.85 11.65 2.40
CA PHE A 139 -20.84 11.65 3.86
C PHE A 139 -19.99 12.80 4.39
N ASP A 140 -20.56 13.65 5.24
CA ASP A 140 -19.82 14.71 5.91
C ASP A 140 -19.08 14.15 7.14
N LEU A 141 -17.78 13.93 6.98
CA LEU A 141 -16.87 13.44 8.02
C LEU A 141 -15.93 14.55 8.53
N SER A 142 -16.11 15.79 8.06
CA SER A 142 -15.25 16.94 8.37
C SER A 142 -15.08 17.13 9.88
N SER A 143 -16.18 17.08 10.64
CA SER A 143 -16.21 17.17 12.10
C SER A 143 -15.27 16.19 12.81
N THR A 144 -14.97 15.04 12.21
CA THR A 144 -14.02 14.07 12.79
C THR A 144 -12.63 14.15 12.17
N LEU A 145 -12.52 14.37 10.86
CA LEU A 145 -11.24 14.40 10.15
C LEU A 145 -10.42 15.65 10.47
N ASP A 146 -11.08 16.81 10.62
CA ASP A 146 -10.42 18.10 10.90
C ASP A 146 -9.76 18.16 12.28
N HIS A 147 -10.12 17.26 13.19
CA HIS A 147 -9.56 17.16 14.52
C HIS A 147 -8.51 16.04 14.67
N SER A 148 -8.30 15.22 13.65
CA SER A 148 -7.33 14.12 13.67
C SER A 148 -5.91 14.64 13.46
N GLN A 149 -5.01 14.37 14.40
CA GLN A 149 -3.60 14.72 14.26
C GLN A 149 -2.93 13.96 13.13
N PHE A 150 -3.32 12.71 12.89
CA PHE A 150 -2.84 11.89 11.79
C PHE A 150 -3.24 12.49 10.44
N VAL A 151 -4.50 12.88 10.28
CA VAL A 151 -4.99 13.51 9.04
C VAL A 151 -4.28 14.84 8.78
N LEU A 152 -4.21 15.71 9.79
CA LEU A 152 -3.61 17.04 9.66
C LEU A 152 -2.11 17.00 9.35
N ARG A 153 -1.37 16.04 9.92
CA ARG A 153 0.11 16.02 9.83
C ARG A 153 0.66 15.07 8.78
N LEU A 154 -0.06 14.01 8.43
CA LEU A 154 0.42 13.01 7.48
C LEU A 154 -0.43 12.94 6.22
N VAL A 155 -1.77 12.99 6.32
CA VAL A 155 -2.63 12.84 5.14
C VAL A 155 -2.66 14.12 4.31
N ARG A 156 -3.04 15.25 4.90
CA ARG A 156 -3.22 16.53 4.19
C ARG A 156 -1.97 17.08 3.52
N PRO A 157 -0.76 17.02 4.12
CA PRO A 157 0.45 17.48 3.44
C PRO A 157 0.81 16.68 2.19
N LEU A 158 0.30 15.44 2.07
CA LEU A 158 0.48 14.60 0.90
C LEU A 158 -0.59 14.85 -0.19
N VAL A 159 -1.59 15.68 0.09
CA VAL A 159 -2.64 16.05 -0.87
C VAL A 159 -2.10 17.12 -1.82
N PRO A 160 -2.10 16.86 -3.14
CA PRO A 160 -1.72 17.88 -4.11
C PRO A 160 -2.70 19.08 -4.05
N GLU A 161 -2.18 20.30 -4.17
CA GLU A 161 -3.02 21.52 -4.22
C GLU A 161 -4.03 21.52 -5.38
N THR A 162 -3.91 20.58 -6.31
CA THR A 162 -4.90 20.39 -7.38
C THR A 162 -6.28 20.00 -6.87
N VAL A 163 -6.45 19.52 -5.64
CA VAL A 163 -7.79 19.23 -5.11
C VAL A 163 -8.49 20.51 -4.65
N ASN A 164 -7.74 21.52 -4.20
CA ASN A 164 -8.30 22.79 -3.73
C ASN A 164 -8.99 23.58 -4.84
N TRP A 165 -8.56 23.46 -6.10
CA TRP A 165 -9.27 24.15 -7.20
C TRP A 165 -10.59 23.47 -7.56
N PHE A 166 -10.70 22.15 -7.45
CA PHE A 166 -11.96 21.43 -7.73
C PHE A 166 -13.02 21.76 -6.67
N THR A 167 -12.65 21.79 -5.39
CA THR A 167 -13.59 22.15 -4.33
C THR A 167 -14.03 23.62 -4.40
N LEU A 168 -13.12 24.54 -4.74
CA LEU A 168 -13.46 25.95 -4.95
C LEU A 168 -14.35 26.18 -6.18
N THR A 169 -14.13 25.47 -7.28
CA THR A 169 -14.95 25.60 -8.51
C THR A 169 -16.33 24.96 -8.36
N VAL A 170 -16.44 23.81 -7.68
CA VAL A 170 -17.72 23.15 -7.42
C VAL A 170 -18.57 23.95 -6.43
N ASN A 171 -17.97 24.54 -5.38
CA ASN A 171 -18.72 25.43 -4.47
C ASN A 171 -19.07 26.78 -5.11
N ALA A 172 -18.24 27.31 -6.02
CA ALA A 172 -18.56 28.55 -6.74
C ALA A 172 -19.68 28.36 -7.79
N ALA A 173 -19.91 27.15 -8.29
CA ALA A 173 -21.00 26.85 -9.23
C ALA A 173 -22.38 26.69 -8.54
N ASN A 174 -22.41 26.67 -7.20
CA ASN A 174 -23.63 26.53 -6.39
C ASN A 174 -24.01 27.83 -5.64
N VAL A 175 -23.46 28.98 -6.06
CA VAL A 175 -23.87 30.35 -5.66
C VAL A 175 -24.37 31.08 -6.89
#